data_AF-A0A8E3MF25-F1
#
_entry.id   AF-A0A8E3MF25-F1
#
_cell.length_a   1.000
_cell.length_b   1.000
_cell.length_c   1.000
_cell.angle_alpha   90.00
_cell.angle_beta   90.00
_cell.angle_gamma   90.00
#
_symmetry.space_group_name_H-M   'P 1'
#
loop_
_entity.id
_entity.type
_entity.pdbx_description
1 polymer ?
#
loop_
_entity_poly.entity_id
_entity_poly.type
_entity_poly.pdbx_seq_one_letter_code
_entity_poly.pdbx_strand_id
1 'polypeptide(L)'
;MSAVELAKDLKVIVDEIKTDEYLSILLNHTISQLEHLSDFESLLCRTYENKKIAPLLKRIKNKIDSNDGNINLEKCFGDFVDLYSSCETLYHSFVSKTPLFKKLEQNLTDSFNEKIEEYDEAFNKKNTEFSNKLTSLQTALGQAQTNSSAIETIHKNATTLGNSITTMEAEYKTAKNNYTEQKTKYDELILSITKKEQEIEKLKSEIREIKTNNSNELEELREELETEKEKIKDILGLANMASMAKAFLDRKKELYKPIYWSAFWRNLGLILLFSGISALLYFEFSNTFDYIRFLSRLPLSLPLIWLVWTNAQRNNHLVRVQEEYAYKAAVATAFEGYQRKVDETEDRDLKKLLLELSIKNMGDDPVRLFDKNVKNSPFETVLEKLCPIKNKKEDA
;
A
#
# COMPACT_ATOMS: atom_id res chain seq x y z
N MET A 1 -82.38 -49.58 88.07
CA MET A 1 -82.76 -50.28 89.29
C MET A 1 -82.01 -51.59 89.30
N SER A 2 -81.01 -51.69 90.18
CA SER A 2 -80.21 -52.91 90.34
C SER A 2 -81.13 -54.08 90.70
N ALA A 3 -80.78 -55.30 90.30
CA ALA A 3 -81.51 -56.51 90.71
C ALA A 3 -81.59 -56.62 92.25
N VAL A 4 -80.58 -56.09 92.96
CA VAL A 4 -80.54 -55.97 94.43
C VAL A 4 -81.64 -55.05 94.96
N GLU A 5 -81.80 -53.86 94.36
CA GLU A 5 -82.83 -52.89 94.76
C GLU A 5 -84.24 -53.46 94.56
N LEU A 6 -84.47 -54.12 93.42
CA LEU A 6 -85.73 -54.79 93.10
C LEU A 6 -86.09 -55.90 94.12
N ALA A 7 -85.10 -56.66 94.59
CA ALA A 7 -85.30 -57.71 95.58
C ALA A 7 -85.57 -57.17 96.99
N LYS A 8 -84.90 -56.08 97.38
CA LYS A 8 -85.17 -55.39 98.66
C LYS A 8 -86.57 -54.78 98.72
N ASP A 9 -87.01 -54.15 97.63
CA ASP A 9 -88.38 -53.61 97.53
C ASP A 9 -89.43 -54.72 97.71
N LEU A 10 -89.20 -55.89 97.12
CA LEU A 10 -90.11 -57.03 97.19
C LEU A 10 -90.22 -57.57 98.63
N LYS A 11 -89.12 -57.51 99.41
CA LYS A 11 -89.09 -57.94 100.81
C LYS A 11 -89.99 -57.09 101.69
N VAL A 12 -89.92 -55.77 101.54
CA VAL A 12 -90.74 -54.83 102.33
C VAL A 12 -92.23 -55.17 102.17
N ILE A 13 -92.66 -55.48 100.95
CA ILE A 13 -94.05 -55.84 100.64
C ILE A 13 -94.43 -57.18 101.30
N VAL A 14 -93.55 -58.18 101.28
CA VAL A 14 -93.83 -59.52 101.88
C VAL A 14 -93.87 -59.46 103.41
N ASP A 15 -92.99 -58.68 104.05
CA ASP A 15 -92.95 -58.55 105.51
C ASP A 15 -94.19 -57.82 106.08
N GLU A 16 -94.85 -56.95 105.29
CA GLU A 16 -96.09 -56.25 105.68
C GLU A 16 -97.32 -57.17 105.76
N ILE A 17 -97.36 -58.27 104.99
CA ILE A 17 -98.53 -59.15 104.83
C ILE A 17 -98.66 -60.18 105.99
N LYS A 18 -97.72 -60.18 106.96
CA LYS A 18 -97.72 -60.96 108.23
C LYS A 18 -98.17 -62.43 108.10
N THR A 19 -97.84 -63.08 107.00
CA THR A 19 -98.12 -64.50 106.78
C THR A 19 -96.91 -65.15 106.14
N ASP A 20 -96.28 -66.07 106.88
CA ASP A 20 -95.23 -67.01 106.49
C ASP A 20 -93.74 -66.61 106.69
N GLU A 21 -93.14 -67.11 107.78
CA GLU A 21 -91.73 -66.90 108.19
C GLU A 21 -90.73 -67.47 107.16
N TYR A 22 -91.13 -68.47 106.38
CA TYR A 22 -90.26 -69.18 105.44
C TYR A 22 -89.90 -68.34 104.20
N LEU A 23 -90.86 -67.58 103.65
CA LEU A 23 -90.66 -66.73 102.47
C LEU A 23 -89.70 -65.57 102.75
N SER A 24 -89.78 -64.96 103.94
CA SER A 24 -88.86 -63.88 104.35
C SER A 24 -87.42 -64.39 104.47
N ILE A 25 -87.21 -65.61 104.99
CA ILE A 25 -85.88 -66.25 105.05
C ILE A 25 -85.33 -66.52 103.65
N LEU A 26 -86.15 -67.08 102.75
CA LEU A 26 -85.76 -67.35 101.36
C LEU A 26 -85.31 -66.06 100.66
N LEU A 27 -86.06 -64.98 100.85
CA LEU A 27 -85.76 -63.69 100.23
C LEU A 27 -84.53 -63.00 100.83
N ASN A 28 -84.29 -63.17 102.13
CA ASN A 28 -83.05 -62.70 102.76
C ASN A 28 -81.82 -63.39 102.17
N HIS A 29 -81.91 -64.69 101.90
CA HIS A 29 -80.81 -65.42 101.27
C HIS A 29 -80.55 -64.94 99.85
N THR A 30 -81.60 -64.77 99.03
CA THR A 30 -81.44 -64.30 97.64
C THR A 30 -80.88 -62.87 97.57
N ILE A 31 -81.31 -61.98 98.46
CA ILE A 31 -80.77 -60.61 98.54
C ILE A 31 -79.27 -60.64 98.87
N SER A 32 -78.86 -61.43 99.87
CA SER A 32 -77.45 -61.52 100.26
C SER A 32 -76.56 -62.07 99.14
N GLN A 33 -77.03 -63.06 98.38
CA GLN A 33 -76.30 -63.57 97.22
C GLN A 33 -76.15 -62.53 96.10
N LEU A 34 -77.21 -61.77 95.82
CA LEU A 34 -77.19 -60.72 94.80
C LEU A 34 -76.28 -59.55 95.20
N GLU A 35 -76.23 -59.19 96.49
CA GLU A 35 -75.30 -58.17 96.99
C GLU A 35 -73.84 -58.59 96.76
N HIS A 36 -73.49 -59.82 97.11
CA HIS A 36 -72.13 -60.34 96.91
C HIS A 36 -71.75 -60.47 95.42
N LEU A 37 -72.72 -60.73 94.54
CA LEU A 37 -72.50 -60.73 93.09
C LEU A 37 -72.32 -59.32 92.52
N SER A 38 -72.92 -58.30 93.14
CA SER A 38 -72.79 -56.91 92.69
C SER A 38 -71.39 -56.32 92.94
N ASP A 39 -70.68 -56.82 93.96
CA ASP A 39 -69.29 -56.47 94.25
C ASP A 39 -68.31 -57.00 93.18
N PHE A 40 -68.69 -58.05 92.46
CA PHE A 40 -67.98 -58.49 91.27
C PHE A 40 -68.31 -57.54 90.11
N GLU A 41 -67.46 -56.54 89.85
CA GLU A 41 -67.56 -55.58 88.72
C GLU A 41 -67.38 -56.22 87.32
N SER A 42 -67.93 -57.40 87.08
CA SER A 42 -67.90 -58.08 85.77
C SER A 42 -69.03 -57.59 84.86
N LEU A 43 -68.67 -57.20 83.63
CA LEU A 43 -69.62 -56.83 82.58
C LEU A 43 -70.59 -57.99 82.26
N LEU A 44 -70.13 -59.24 82.39
CA LEU A 44 -70.91 -60.43 82.11
C LEU A 44 -71.97 -60.70 83.20
N CYS A 45 -71.59 -60.55 84.49
CA CYS A 45 -72.52 -60.63 85.63
C CYS A 45 -73.66 -59.61 85.47
N ARG A 46 -73.30 -58.33 85.23
CA ARG A 46 -74.26 -57.25 85.01
C ARG A 46 -75.21 -57.53 83.84
N THR A 47 -74.73 -58.22 82.80
CA THR A 47 -75.57 -58.59 81.64
C THR A 47 -76.58 -59.69 82.00
N TYR A 48 -76.19 -60.71 82.76
CA TYR A 48 -77.09 -61.80 83.14
C TYR A 48 -78.14 -61.36 84.16
N GLU A 49 -77.74 -60.60 85.19
CA GLU A 49 -78.66 -60.02 86.19
C GLU A 49 -79.79 -59.23 85.51
N ASN A 50 -79.43 -58.37 84.55
CA ASN A 50 -80.38 -57.55 83.81
C ASN A 50 -81.28 -58.37 82.87
N LYS A 51 -80.76 -59.44 82.24
CA LYS A 51 -81.54 -60.23 81.28
C LYS A 51 -82.42 -61.31 81.91
N LYS A 52 -82.07 -61.87 83.07
CA LYS A 52 -82.81 -63.00 83.67
C LYS A 52 -83.39 -62.74 85.06
N ILE A 53 -82.67 -62.11 85.98
CA ILE A 53 -83.10 -61.98 87.39
C ILE A 53 -84.05 -60.78 87.57
N ALA A 54 -83.70 -59.63 86.99
CA ALA A 54 -84.54 -58.43 87.07
C ALA A 54 -85.96 -58.60 86.50
N PRO A 55 -86.19 -59.33 85.38
CA PRO A 55 -87.53 -59.64 84.88
C PRO A 55 -88.36 -60.53 85.83
N LEU A 56 -87.75 -61.52 86.49
CA LEU A 56 -88.43 -62.42 87.43
C LEU A 56 -88.89 -61.66 88.68
N LEU A 57 -88.02 -60.81 89.24
CA LEU A 57 -88.36 -59.94 90.38
C LEU A 57 -89.56 -59.02 90.09
N LYS A 58 -89.57 -58.39 88.90
CA LYS A 58 -90.70 -57.57 88.47
C LYS A 58 -91.99 -58.37 88.29
N ARG A 59 -91.91 -59.60 87.80
CA ARG A 59 -93.06 -60.48 87.63
C ARG A 59 -93.70 -60.84 88.98
N ILE A 60 -92.89 -61.13 89.99
CA ILE A 60 -93.40 -61.44 91.34
C ILE A 60 -94.04 -60.21 91.97
N LYS A 61 -93.37 -59.04 91.89
CA LYS A 61 -93.91 -57.76 92.38
C LYS A 61 -95.29 -57.45 91.78
N ASN A 62 -95.41 -57.54 90.45
CA ASN A 62 -96.66 -57.28 89.74
C ASN A 62 -97.80 -58.25 90.12
N LYS A 63 -97.50 -59.52 90.44
CA LYS A 63 -98.50 -60.51 90.88
C LYS A 63 -99.00 -60.26 92.31
N ILE A 64 -98.18 -59.66 93.16
CA ILE A 64 -98.55 -59.30 94.53
C ILE A 64 -99.41 -58.02 94.52
N ASP A 65 -99.05 -57.02 93.71
CA ASP A 65 -99.77 -55.74 93.61
C ASP A 65 -101.16 -55.83 92.93
N SER A 66 -101.50 -56.94 92.26
CA SER A 66 -102.72 -57.05 91.43
C SER A 66 -103.94 -57.70 92.12
N ASN A 67 -103.88 -58.06 93.40
CA ASN A 67 -104.99 -58.71 94.13
C ASN A 67 -105.52 -57.85 95.28
N ASP A 68 -106.54 -57.04 94.99
CA ASP A 68 -107.32 -56.33 95.99
C ASP A 68 -108.40 -57.29 96.56
N GLY A 69 -108.14 -57.87 97.75
CA GLY A 69 -109.17 -58.48 98.59
C GLY A 69 -108.97 -59.93 99.08
N ASN A 70 -108.07 -60.74 98.51
CA ASN A 70 -107.62 -61.99 99.14
C ASN A 70 -106.25 -62.41 98.58
N ILE A 71 -105.18 -62.03 99.27
CA ILE A 71 -103.80 -62.29 98.83
C ILE A 71 -103.52 -63.78 99.04
N ASN A 72 -103.61 -64.57 97.97
CA ASN A 72 -103.26 -65.99 98.01
C ASN A 72 -101.77 -66.19 97.66
N LEU A 73 -100.91 -66.09 98.67
CA LEU A 73 -99.45 -66.28 98.58
C LEU A 73 -99.05 -67.68 98.06
N GLU A 74 -99.94 -68.66 98.15
CA GLU A 74 -99.73 -70.04 97.71
C GLU A 74 -99.51 -70.13 96.19
N LYS A 75 -100.11 -69.22 95.39
CA LYS A 75 -99.90 -69.14 93.93
C LYS A 75 -98.57 -68.50 93.50
N CYS A 76 -97.95 -67.69 94.37
CA CYS A 76 -96.70 -66.99 94.05
C CYS A 76 -95.45 -67.75 94.53
N PHE A 77 -95.62 -68.74 95.42
CA PHE A 77 -94.53 -69.52 96.00
C PHE A 77 -93.61 -70.16 94.92
N GLY A 78 -94.19 -70.68 93.83
CA GLY A 78 -93.43 -71.23 92.71
C GLY A 78 -92.49 -70.22 92.05
N ASP A 79 -92.93 -68.97 91.86
CA ASP A 79 -92.08 -67.93 91.27
C ASP A 79 -90.96 -67.51 92.23
N PHE A 80 -91.19 -67.54 93.55
CA PHE A 80 -90.14 -67.29 94.56
C PHE A 80 -89.07 -68.38 94.57
N VAL A 81 -89.47 -69.65 94.40
CA VAL A 81 -88.53 -70.77 94.26
C VAL A 81 -87.74 -70.68 92.94
N ASP A 82 -88.37 -70.26 91.84
CA ASP A 82 -87.69 -70.01 90.57
C ASP A 82 -86.68 -68.86 90.66
N LEU A 83 -87.03 -67.80 91.40
CA LEU A 83 -86.12 -66.70 91.68
C LEU A 83 -84.94 -67.18 92.53
N TYR A 84 -85.19 -67.93 93.60
CA TYR A 84 -84.15 -68.50 94.45
C TYR A 84 -83.20 -69.38 93.64
N SER A 85 -83.71 -70.35 92.88
CA SER A 85 -82.89 -71.25 92.07
C SER A 85 -82.10 -70.53 90.98
N SER A 86 -82.66 -69.49 90.36
CA SER A 86 -81.97 -68.67 89.36
C SER A 86 -80.83 -67.86 89.97
N CYS A 87 -81.03 -67.33 91.19
CA CYS A 87 -79.98 -66.62 91.94
C CYS A 87 -78.90 -67.60 92.43
N GLU A 88 -79.28 -68.76 92.94
CA GLU A 88 -78.36 -69.81 93.40
C GLU A 88 -77.48 -70.33 92.25
N THR A 89 -78.08 -70.56 91.08
CA THR A 89 -77.36 -71.00 89.88
C THR A 89 -76.37 -69.94 89.43
N LEU A 90 -76.77 -68.66 89.43
CA LEU A 90 -75.88 -67.54 89.12
C LEU A 90 -74.72 -67.49 90.13
N TYR A 91 -75.04 -67.51 91.42
CA TYR A 91 -74.09 -67.41 92.51
C TYR A 91 -73.05 -68.52 92.44
N HIS A 92 -73.47 -69.78 92.31
CA HIS A 92 -72.55 -70.89 92.14
C HIS A 92 -71.73 -70.79 90.85
N SER A 93 -72.31 -70.38 89.72
CA SER A 93 -71.58 -70.31 88.45
C SER A 93 -70.45 -69.28 88.43
N PHE A 94 -70.62 -68.15 89.13
CA PHE A 94 -69.67 -67.03 89.13
C PHE A 94 -68.73 -67.04 90.35
N VAL A 95 -69.23 -67.34 91.54
CA VAL A 95 -68.45 -67.29 92.78
C VAL A 95 -67.58 -68.56 92.96
N SER A 96 -68.03 -69.74 92.52
CA SER A 96 -67.19 -70.94 92.62
C SER A 96 -66.08 -71.02 91.55
N LYS A 97 -66.17 -70.21 90.49
CA LYS A 97 -65.24 -70.24 89.32
C LYS A 97 -64.42 -68.96 89.12
N THR A 98 -64.39 -68.08 90.12
CA THR A 98 -63.74 -66.76 90.09
C THR A 98 -62.31 -66.70 89.48
N PRO A 99 -61.35 -67.60 89.81
CA PRO A 99 -59.98 -67.50 89.28
C PRO A 99 -59.89 -67.82 87.78
N LEU A 100 -60.78 -68.65 87.23
CA LEU A 100 -60.81 -69.01 85.82
C LEU A 100 -61.27 -67.85 84.95
N PHE A 101 -62.24 -67.07 85.44
CA PHE A 101 -62.77 -65.91 84.73
C PHE A 101 -61.73 -64.79 84.62
N LYS A 102 -61.04 -64.47 85.73
CA LYS A 102 -59.98 -63.45 85.74
C LYS A 102 -58.82 -63.79 84.78
N LYS A 103 -58.47 -65.07 84.68
CA LYS A 103 -57.44 -65.55 83.74
C LYS A 103 -57.87 -65.44 82.26
N LEU A 104 -59.15 -65.66 81.96
CA LEU A 104 -59.67 -65.52 80.60
C LEU A 104 -59.65 -64.05 80.14
N GLU A 105 -60.06 -63.14 81.01
CA GLU A 105 -60.07 -61.70 80.73
C GLU A 105 -58.66 -61.17 80.46
N GLN A 106 -57.70 -61.52 81.32
CA GLN A 106 -56.31 -61.11 81.15
C GLN A 106 -55.69 -61.64 79.85
N ASN A 107 -55.90 -62.92 79.52
CA ASN A 107 -55.41 -63.50 78.26
C ASN A 107 -55.99 -62.80 77.01
N LEU A 108 -57.26 -62.36 77.07
CA LEU A 108 -57.89 -61.64 75.97
C LEU A 108 -57.31 -60.23 75.82
N THR A 109 -57.07 -59.52 76.94
CA THR A 109 -56.46 -58.19 76.93
C THR A 109 -55.02 -58.24 76.42
N ASP A 110 -54.22 -59.20 76.89
CA ASP A 110 -52.82 -59.35 76.48
C ASP A 110 -52.71 -59.68 74.99
N SER A 111 -53.55 -60.61 74.49
CA SER A 111 -53.58 -60.94 73.05
C SER A 111 -54.04 -59.78 72.16
N PHE A 112 -54.94 -58.92 72.65
CA PHE A 112 -55.41 -57.76 71.90
C PHE A 112 -54.32 -56.67 71.85
N ASN A 113 -53.63 -56.43 72.96
CA ASN A 113 -52.53 -55.47 73.02
C ASN A 113 -51.35 -55.90 72.14
N GLU A 114 -50.98 -57.19 72.15
CA GLU A 114 -49.92 -57.73 71.27
C GLU A 114 -50.21 -57.47 69.79
N LYS A 115 -51.46 -57.68 69.35
CA LYS A 115 -51.86 -57.36 67.96
C LYS A 115 -51.81 -55.88 67.64
N ILE A 116 -52.18 -55.01 68.59
CA ILE A 116 -52.08 -53.55 68.39
C ILE A 116 -50.62 -53.15 68.20
N GLU A 117 -49.73 -53.68 69.03
CA GLU A 117 -48.29 -53.40 68.96
C GLU A 117 -47.69 -53.87 67.63
N GLU A 118 -48.06 -55.07 67.16
CA GLU A 118 -47.64 -55.59 65.83
C GLU A 118 -48.13 -54.70 64.68
N TYR A 119 -49.37 -54.20 64.74
CA TYR A 119 -49.91 -53.28 63.74
C TYR A 119 -49.21 -51.91 63.76
N ASP A 120 -48.94 -51.36 64.95
CA ASP A 120 -48.24 -50.09 65.10
C ASP A 120 -46.80 -50.17 64.59
N GLU A 121 -46.08 -51.24 64.88
CA GLU A 121 -44.74 -51.48 64.32
C GLU A 121 -44.76 -51.57 62.78
N ALA A 122 -45.71 -52.33 62.22
CA ALA A 122 -45.86 -52.46 60.78
C ALA A 122 -46.22 -51.13 60.10
N PHE A 123 -47.08 -50.33 60.73
CA PHE A 123 -47.46 -49.00 60.25
C PHE A 123 -46.29 -48.03 60.29
N ASN A 124 -45.57 -47.95 61.41
CA ASN A 124 -44.41 -47.09 61.58
C ASN A 124 -43.29 -47.42 60.58
N LYS A 125 -43.04 -48.71 60.32
CA LYS A 125 -42.09 -49.14 59.30
C LYS A 125 -42.48 -48.65 57.90
N LYS A 126 -43.74 -48.84 57.49
CA LYS A 126 -44.23 -48.34 56.20
C LYS A 126 -44.21 -46.82 56.09
N ASN A 127 -44.58 -46.11 57.17
CA ASN A 127 -44.54 -44.66 57.21
C ASN A 127 -43.11 -44.12 57.05
N THR A 128 -42.15 -44.78 57.69
CA THR A 128 -40.71 -44.46 57.55
C THR A 128 -40.23 -44.71 56.12
N GLU A 129 -40.58 -45.85 55.50
CA GLU A 129 -40.26 -46.13 54.10
C GLU A 129 -40.87 -45.11 53.13
N PHE A 130 -42.12 -44.72 53.36
CA PHE A 130 -42.80 -43.70 52.57
C PHE A 130 -42.13 -42.33 52.71
N SER A 131 -41.79 -41.93 53.94
CA SER A 131 -41.09 -40.67 54.22
C SER A 131 -39.72 -40.62 53.53
N ASN A 132 -38.93 -41.70 53.64
CA ASN A 132 -37.64 -41.83 52.95
C ASN A 132 -37.79 -41.73 51.43
N LYS A 133 -38.81 -42.38 50.85
CA LYS A 133 -39.13 -42.25 49.41
C LYS A 133 -39.50 -40.82 49.03
N LEU A 134 -40.32 -40.14 49.83
CA LEU A 134 -40.71 -38.75 49.58
C LEU A 134 -39.50 -37.82 49.58
N THR A 135 -38.59 -37.97 50.54
CA THR A 135 -37.33 -37.19 50.59
C THR A 135 -36.44 -37.47 49.38
N SER A 136 -36.35 -38.73 48.94
CA SER A 136 -35.58 -39.09 47.74
C SER A 136 -36.18 -38.47 46.47
N LEU A 137 -37.51 -38.44 46.34
CA LEU A 137 -38.22 -37.80 45.23
C LEU A 137 -38.04 -36.28 45.24
N GLN A 138 -38.12 -35.62 46.40
CA GLN A 138 -37.84 -34.19 46.52
C GLN A 138 -36.40 -33.85 46.12
N THR A 139 -35.44 -34.69 46.52
CA THR A 139 -34.04 -34.51 46.15
C THR A 139 -33.84 -34.65 44.64
N ALA A 140 -34.43 -35.69 44.03
CA ALA A 140 -34.39 -35.90 42.60
C ALA A 140 -35.05 -34.76 41.81
N LEU A 141 -36.18 -34.23 42.29
CA LEU A 141 -36.85 -33.07 41.70
C LEU A 141 -35.97 -31.83 41.73
N GLY A 142 -35.34 -31.53 42.87
CA GLY A 142 -34.42 -30.39 43.00
C GLY A 142 -33.21 -30.50 42.08
N GLN A 143 -32.65 -31.71 41.95
CA GLN A 143 -31.57 -31.99 40.99
C GLN A 143 -32.04 -31.80 39.54
N ALA A 144 -33.24 -32.29 39.20
CA ALA A 144 -33.81 -32.13 37.86
C ALA A 144 -34.05 -30.66 37.50
N GLN A 145 -34.56 -29.84 38.44
CA GLN A 145 -34.72 -28.40 38.25
C GLN A 145 -33.37 -27.69 38.04
N THR A 146 -32.36 -28.03 38.86
CA THR A 146 -31.02 -27.46 38.73
C THR A 146 -30.40 -27.81 37.37
N ASN A 147 -30.53 -29.06 36.94
CA ASN A 147 -30.06 -29.52 35.63
C ASN A 147 -30.80 -28.82 34.47
N SER A 148 -32.12 -28.60 34.59
CA SER A 148 -32.90 -27.86 33.59
C SER A 148 -32.39 -26.43 33.41
N SER A 149 -32.13 -25.71 34.50
CA SER A 149 -31.58 -24.34 34.43
C SER A 149 -30.16 -24.31 33.84
N ALA A 150 -29.34 -25.32 34.13
CA ALA A 150 -28.02 -25.47 33.52
C ALA A 150 -28.12 -25.71 32.00
N ILE A 151 -29.03 -26.58 31.55
CA ILE A 151 -29.28 -26.85 30.12
C ILE A 151 -29.75 -25.59 29.39
N GLU A 152 -30.65 -24.82 30.00
CA GLU A 152 -31.16 -23.57 29.41
C GLU A 152 -30.04 -22.54 29.23
N THR A 153 -29.13 -22.46 30.20
CA THR A 153 -27.92 -21.61 30.11
C THR A 153 -26.99 -22.08 28.99
N ILE A 154 -26.74 -23.40 28.90
CA ILE A 154 -25.91 -23.99 27.84
C ILE A 154 -26.52 -23.72 26.46
N HIS A 155 -27.84 -23.87 26.31
CA HIS A 155 -28.54 -23.58 25.07
C HIS A 155 -28.35 -22.12 24.67
N LYS A 156 -28.57 -21.18 25.59
CA LYS A 156 -28.39 -19.74 25.31
C LYS A 156 -26.97 -19.45 24.82
N ASN A 157 -25.96 -19.99 25.50
CA ASN A 157 -24.56 -19.83 25.11
C ASN A 157 -24.29 -20.44 23.74
N ALA A 158 -24.78 -21.65 23.46
CA ALA A 158 -24.64 -22.31 22.16
C ALA A 158 -25.29 -21.50 21.03
N THR A 159 -26.46 -20.91 21.26
CA THR A 159 -27.13 -20.03 20.28
C THR A 159 -26.31 -18.77 20.02
N THR A 160 -25.77 -18.12 21.07
CA THR A 160 -24.93 -16.94 20.90
C THR A 160 -23.62 -17.24 20.15
N LEU A 161 -23.02 -18.40 20.42
CA LEU A 161 -21.82 -18.86 19.74
C LEU A 161 -22.11 -19.16 18.26
N GLY A 162 -23.24 -19.83 17.96
CA GLY A 162 -23.69 -20.07 16.59
C GLY A 162 -23.86 -18.78 15.79
N ASN A 163 -24.50 -17.76 16.37
CA ASN A 163 -24.64 -16.45 15.72
C ASN A 163 -23.30 -15.74 15.50
N SER A 164 -22.35 -15.91 16.43
CA SER A 164 -21.00 -15.34 16.27
C SER A 164 -20.22 -16.03 15.14
N ILE A 165 -20.35 -17.35 15.02
CA ILE A 165 -19.74 -18.14 13.93
C ILE A 165 -20.30 -17.72 12.57
N THR A 166 -21.63 -17.57 12.44
CA THR A 166 -22.24 -17.14 11.16
C THR A 166 -21.81 -15.74 10.77
N THR A 167 -21.66 -14.83 11.73
CA THR A 167 -21.15 -13.47 11.49
C THR A 167 -19.69 -13.52 11.02
N MET A 168 -18.85 -14.31 11.70
CA MET A 168 -17.43 -14.45 11.37
C MET A 168 -17.20 -15.11 9.99
N GLU A 169 -18.07 -16.04 9.59
CA GLU A 169 -18.05 -16.64 8.26
C GLU A 169 -18.40 -15.61 7.16
N ALA A 170 -19.39 -14.74 7.41
CA ALA A 170 -19.75 -13.66 6.50
C ALA A 170 -18.62 -12.61 6.35
N GLU A 171 -17.98 -12.24 7.47
CA GLU A 171 -16.82 -11.34 7.47
C GLU A 171 -15.64 -11.96 6.73
N TYR A 172 -15.32 -13.23 6.98
CA TYR A 172 -14.27 -13.95 6.27
C TYR A 172 -14.53 -14.00 4.77
N LYS A 173 -15.76 -14.27 4.33
CA LYS A 173 -16.13 -14.28 2.91
C LYS A 173 -15.93 -12.91 2.27
N THR A 174 -16.31 -11.85 2.97
CA THR A 174 -16.11 -10.46 2.53
C THR A 174 -14.63 -10.12 2.42
N ALA A 175 -13.85 -10.44 3.45
CA ALA A 175 -12.41 -10.22 3.46
C ALA A 175 -11.70 -11.01 2.33
N LYS A 176 -12.11 -12.26 2.09
CA LYS A 176 -11.59 -13.08 0.98
C LYS A 176 -11.89 -12.45 -0.37
N ASN A 177 -13.11 -11.97 -0.59
CA ASN A 177 -13.49 -11.30 -1.83
C ASN A 177 -12.68 -10.02 -2.05
N ASN A 178 -12.54 -9.19 -1.02
CA ASN A 178 -11.71 -7.97 -1.07
C ASN A 178 -10.25 -8.31 -1.37
N TYR A 179 -9.69 -9.33 -0.74
CA TYR A 179 -8.33 -9.79 -1.02
C TYR A 179 -8.18 -10.25 -2.47
N THR A 180 -9.14 -11.03 -2.99
CA THR A 180 -9.08 -11.47 -4.40
C THR A 180 -9.16 -10.29 -5.36
N GLU A 181 -10.04 -9.31 -5.12
CA GLU A 181 -10.15 -8.12 -5.98
C GLU A 181 -8.86 -7.28 -5.97
N GLN A 182 -8.28 -7.08 -4.78
CA GLN A 182 -7.01 -6.36 -4.65
C GLN A 182 -5.87 -7.11 -5.32
N LYS A 183 -5.84 -8.45 -5.22
CA LYS A 183 -4.86 -9.27 -5.92
C LYS A 183 -4.96 -9.09 -7.44
N THR A 184 -6.16 -9.11 -8.00
CA THR A 184 -6.35 -8.90 -9.46
C THR A 184 -5.84 -7.53 -9.89
N LYS A 185 -6.12 -6.47 -9.11
CA LYS A 185 -5.61 -5.11 -9.38
C LYS A 185 -4.07 -5.05 -9.32
N TYR A 186 -3.45 -5.75 -8.37
CA TYR A 186 -1.99 -5.86 -8.29
C TYR A 186 -1.41 -6.60 -9.50
N ASP A 187 -2.02 -7.71 -9.92
CA ASP A 187 -1.57 -8.47 -11.10
C ASP A 187 -1.68 -7.63 -12.39
N GLU A 188 -2.77 -6.86 -12.55
CA GLU A 188 -2.92 -5.90 -13.66
C GLU A 188 -1.86 -4.79 -13.63
N LEU A 189 -1.56 -4.26 -12.44
CA LEU A 189 -0.53 -3.23 -12.27
C LEU A 189 0.86 -3.76 -12.65
N ILE A 190 1.20 -4.98 -12.24
CA ILE A 190 2.47 -5.65 -12.60
C ILE A 190 2.57 -5.82 -14.11
N LEU A 191 1.50 -6.24 -14.78
CA LEU A 191 1.47 -6.36 -16.25
C LEU A 191 1.66 -5.01 -16.94
N SER A 192 1.05 -3.94 -16.41
CA SER A 192 1.24 -2.58 -16.92
C SER A 192 2.67 -2.08 -16.76
N ILE A 193 3.29 -2.30 -15.59
CA ILE A 193 4.68 -1.94 -15.32
C ILE A 193 5.62 -2.68 -16.27
N THR A 194 5.43 -3.98 -16.43
CA THR A 194 6.25 -4.81 -17.33
C THR A 194 6.19 -4.32 -18.78
N LYS A 195 5.00 -3.92 -19.27
CA LYS A 195 4.85 -3.32 -20.61
C LYS A 195 5.61 -2.00 -20.74
N LYS A 196 5.51 -1.12 -19.74
CA LYS A 196 6.22 0.16 -19.74
C LYS A 196 7.74 -0.02 -19.68
N GLU A 197 8.23 -1.00 -18.94
CA GLU A 197 9.67 -1.33 -18.91
C GLU A 197 10.18 -1.76 -20.29
N GLN A 198 9.40 -2.57 -21.02
CA GLN A 198 9.74 -2.97 -22.40
C GLN A 198 9.74 -1.76 -23.36
N GLU A 199 8.78 -0.85 -23.23
CA GLU A 199 8.75 0.41 -24.01
C GLU A 199 9.96 1.29 -23.71
N ILE A 200 10.35 1.42 -22.44
CA ILE A 200 11.52 2.19 -22.02
C ILE A 200 12.81 1.60 -22.60
N GLU A 201 13.00 0.28 -22.56
CA GLU A 201 14.20 -0.34 -23.14
C GLU A 201 14.24 -0.18 -24.67
N LYS A 202 13.09 -0.22 -25.36
CA LYS A 202 13.02 0.08 -26.80
C LYS A 202 13.38 1.54 -27.10
N LEU A 203 12.82 2.51 -26.36
CA LEU A 203 13.16 3.93 -26.51
C LEU A 203 14.65 4.17 -26.24
N LYS A 204 15.22 3.48 -25.26
CA LYS A 204 16.66 3.57 -24.94
C LYS A 204 17.53 3.01 -26.05
N SER A 205 17.13 1.93 -26.72
CA SER A 205 17.85 1.44 -27.91
C SER A 205 17.75 2.43 -29.08
N GLU A 206 16.56 2.99 -29.34
CA GLU A 206 16.36 4.01 -30.39
C GLU A 206 17.20 5.27 -30.13
N ILE A 207 17.24 5.76 -28.88
CA ILE A 207 18.08 6.91 -28.50
C ILE A 207 19.57 6.61 -28.70
N ARG A 208 20.04 5.40 -28.38
CA ARG A 208 21.44 5.01 -28.60
C ARG A 208 21.78 4.97 -30.09
N GLU A 209 20.87 4.46 -30.92
CA GLU A 209 21.04 4.42 -32.37
C GLU A 209 21.10 5.83 -32.96
N ILE A 210 20.13 6.70 -32.63
CA ILE A 210 20.12 8.11 -33.06
C ILE A 210 21.40 8.82 -32.62
N LYS A 211 21.85 8.62 -31.37
CA LYS A 211 23.08 9.25 -30.88
C LYS A 211 24.31 8.78 -31.67
N THR A 212 24.37 7.50 -32.03
CA THR A 212 25.49 6.93 -32.79
C THR A 212 25.48 7.46 -34.22
N ASN A 213 24.31 7.46 -34.88
CA ASN A 213 24.16 7.97 -36.25
C ASN A 213 24.50 9.46 -36.32
N ASN A 214 23.93 10.29 -35.43
CA ASN A 214 24.23 11.72 -35.40
C ASN A 214 25.72 11.98 -35.10
N SER A 215 26.37 11.17 -34.26
CA SER A 215 27.80 11.33 -34.00
C SER A 215 28.64 11.03 -35.24
N ASN A 216 28.26 10.01 -36.02
CA ASN A 216 28.96 9.69 -37.26
C ASN A 216 28.72 10.76 -38.32
N GLU A 217 27.47 11.20 -38.52
CA GLU A 217 27.13 12.29 -39.46
C GLU A 217 27.85 13.59 -39.11
N LEU A 218 27.99 13.93 -37.82
CA LEU A 218 28.72 15.11 -37.39
C LEU A 218 30.23 15.00 -37.66
N GLU A 219 30.81 13.81 -37.51
CA GLU A 219 32.24 13.61 -37.80
C GLU A 219 32.49 13.66 -39.32
N GLU A 220 31.63 13.02 -40.13
CA GLU A 220 31.68 13.11 -41.60
C GLU A 220 31.53 14.55 -42.09
N LEU A 221 30.55 15.29 -41.59
CA LEU A 221 30.35 16.69 -41.96
C LEU A 221 31.53 17.57 -41.55
N ARG A 222 32.17 17.26 -40.42
CA ARG A 222 33.35 17.97 -39.95
C ARG A 222 34.55 17.70 -40.85
N GLU A 223 34.76 16.45 -41.26
CA GLU A 223 35.81 16.09 -42.22
C GLU A 223 35.58 16.79 -43.57
N GLU A 224 34.36 16.76 -44.11
CA GLU A 224 34.02 17.50 -45.33
C GLU A 224 34.30 19.00 -45.19
N LEU A 225 33.89 19.62 -44.08
CA LEU A 225 34.12 21.05 -43.87
C LEU A 225 35.61 21.41 -43.82
N GLU A 226 36.44 20.59 -43.18
CA GLU A 226 37.88 20.85 -43.13
C GLU A 226 38.53 20.66 -44.51
N THR A 227 38.12 19.65 -45.29
CA THR A 227 38.63 19.49 -46.67
C THR A 227 38.22 20.66 -47.56
N GLU A 228 36.99 21.15 -47.43
CA GLU A 228 36.48 22.25 -48.26
C GLU A 228 37.11 23.59 -47.86
N LYS A 229 37.32 23.83 -46.56
CA LYS A 229 38.09 25.00 -46.09
C LYS A 229 39.49 25.03 -46.68
N GLU A 230 40.16 23.87 -46.75
CA GLU A 230 41.52 23.81 -47.27
C GLU A 230 41.56 24.09 -48.78
N LYS A 231 40.61 23.53 -49.55
CA LYS A 231 40.44 23.90 -50.97
C LYS A 231 40.16 25.38 -51.15
N ILE A 232 39.30 25.99 -50.33
CA ILE A 232 39.00 27.43 -50.40
C ILE A 232 40.25 28.26 -50.15
N LYS A 233 41.09 27.91 -49.16
CA LYS A 233 42.35 28.62 -48.91
C LYS A 233 43.31 28.53 -50.09
N ASP A 234 43.44 27.34 -50.68
CA ASP A 234 44.30 27.12 -51.85
C ASP A 234 43.82 27.95 -53.05
N ILE A 235 42.52 27.86 -53.37
CA ILE A 235 41.89 28.65 -54.45
C ILE A 235 42.04 30.16 -54.19
N LEU A 236 41.87 30.64 -52.96
CA LEU A 236 42.02 32.04 -52.61
C LEU A 236 43.48 32.50 -52.80
N GLY A 237 44.46 31.67 -52.42
CA GLY A 237 45.88 31.92 -52.65
C GLY A 237 46.21 32.05 -54.14
N LEU A 238 45.76 31.09 -54.94
CA LEU A 238 45.94 31.07 -56.40
C LEU A 238 45.26 32.27 -57.08
N ALA A 239 44.02 32.57 -56.70
CA ALA A 239 43.25 33.69 -57.24
C ALA A 239 43.92 35.03 -56.94
N ASN A 240 44.45 35.21 -55.71
CA ASN A 240 45.15 36.43 -55.33
C ASN A 240 46.42 36.63 -56.18
N MET A 241 47.22 35.59 -56.38
CA MET A 241 48.44 35.66 -57.21
C MET A 241 48.14 35.93 -58.70
N ALA A 242 47.13 35.25 -59.25
CA ALA A 242 46.67 35.51 -60.62
C ALA A 242 46.14 36.96 -60.77
N SER A 243 45.45 37.48 -59.75
CA SER A 243 44.96 38.86 -59.75
C SER A 243 46.11 39.87 -59.71
N MET A 244 47.17 39.63 -58.92
CA MET A 244 48.36 40.47 -58.87
C MET A 244 49.13 40.47 -60.18
N ALA A 245 49.35 39.29 -60.79
CA ALA A 245 49.99 39.19 -62.10
C ALA A 245 49.23 39.99 -63.17
N LYS A 246 47.90 39.88 -63.17
CA LYS A 246 47.04 40.67 -64.06
C LYS A 246 47.17 42.17 -63.79
N ALA A 247 47.16 42.60 -62.54
CA ALA A 247 47.33 44.02 -62.17
C ALA A 247 48.67 44.60 -62.67
N PHE A 248 49.77 43.85 -62.57
CA PHE A 248 51.06 44.28 -63.11
C PHE A 248 51.07 44.36 -64.64
N LEU A 249 50.46 43.40 -65.33
CA LEU A 249 50.31 43.44 -66.80
C LEU A 249 49.44 44.59 -67.27
N ASP A 250 48.32 44.83 -66.59
CA ASP A 250 47.42 45.94 -66.89
C ASP A 250 48.14 47.27 -66.66
N ARG A 251 48.92 47.40 -65.58
CA ARG A 251 49.75 48.60 -65.36
C ARG A 251 50.79 48.82 -66.45
N LYS A 252 51.46 47.75 -66.92
CA LYS A 252 52.38 47.83 -68.09
C LYS A 252 51.65 48.34 -69.34
N LYS A 253 50.45 47.83 -69.61
CA LYS A 253 49.62 48.25 -70.77
C LYS A 253 49.15 49.70 -70.63
N GLU A 254 48.74 50.11 -69.44
CA GLU A 254 48.37 51.50 -69.14
C GLU A 254 49.51 52.46 -69.39
N LEU A 255 50.75 52.08 -69.05
CA LEU A 255 51.94 52.89 -69.30
C LEU A 255 52.30 52.94 -70.79
N TYR A 256 52.04 51.89 -71.58
CA TYR A 256 52.39 51.85 -73.00
C TYR A 256 51.77 52.99 -73.81
N LYS A 257 50.46 53.23 -73.68
CA LYS A 257 49.74 54.26 -74.44
C LYS A 257 50.33 55.68 -74.28
N PRO A 258 50.49 56.24 -73.06
CA PRO A 258 51.06 57.57 -72.87
C PRO A 258 52.54 57.63 -73.26
N ILE A 259 53.31 56.55 -73.05
CA ILE A 259 54.71 56.49 -73.48
C ILE A 259 54.81 56.57 -75.00
N TYR A 260 54.01 55.79 -75.72
CA TYR A 260 53.96 55.78 -77.18
C TYR A 260 53.57 57.15 -77.74
N TRP A 261 52.45 57.72 -77.27
CA TRP A 261 52.00 59.03 -77.73
C TRP A 261 53.00 60.13 -77.40
N SER A 262 53.58 60.13 -76.20
CA SER A 262 54.62 61.10 -75.82
C SER A 262 55.89 60.95 -76.66
N ALA A 263 56.30 59.71 -77.00
CA ALA A 263 57.44 59.47 -77.87
C ALA A 263 57.18 59.94 -79.30
N PHE A 264 55.98 59.68 -79.83
CA PHE A 264 55.56 60.12 -81.15
C PHE A 264 55.66 61.66 -81.30
N TRP A 265 55.05 62.42 -80.39
CA TRP A 265 55.10 63.89 -80.44
C TRP A 265 56.52 64.45 -80.27
N ARG A 266 57.37 63.85 -79.44
CA ARG A 266 58.77 64.29 -79.29
C ARG A 266 59.63 63.95 -80.50
N ASN A 267 59.46 62.77 -81.09
CA ASN A 267 60.19 62.37 -82.30
C ASN A 267 59.77 63.24 -83.50
N LEU A 268 58.48 63.57 -83.60
CA LEU A 268 57.99 64.55 -84.58
C LEU A 268 58.62 65.93 -84.38
N GLY A 269 58.71 66.40 -83.13
CA GLY A 269 59.40 67.65 -82.79
C GLY A 269 60.89 67.65 -83.17
N LEU A 270 61.59 66.54 -82.95
CA LEU A 270 62.98 66.37 -83.39
C LEU A 270 63.13 66.45 -84.91
N ILE A 271 62.24 65.80 -85.67
CA ILE A 271 62.25 65.84 -87.14
C ILE A 271 62.00 67.25 -87.65
N LEU A 272 61.01 67.96 -87.09
CA LEU A 272 60.71 69.35 -87.47
C LEU A 272 61.87 70.30 -87.16
N LEU A 273 62.50 70.16 -85.99
CA LEU A 273 63.63 70.97 -85.58
C LEU A 273 64.86 70.69 -86.46
N PHE A 274 65.13 69.41 -86.77
CA PHE A 274 66.18 69.03 -87.71
C PHE A 274 65.93 69.59 -89.12
N SER A 275 64.69 69.49 -89.62
CA SER A 275 64.27 70.05 -90.92
C SER A 275 64.47 71.58 -90.97
N GLY A 276 64.08 72.29 -89.90
CA GLY A 276 64.27 73.75 -89.80
C GLY A 276 65.74 74.17 -89.79
N ILE A 277 66.60 73.48 -89.01
CA ILE A 277 68.04 73.73 -89.02
C ILE A 277 68.63 73.40 -90.41
N SER A 278 68.22 72.28 -91.01
CA SER A 278 68.70 71.88 -92.34
C SER A 278 68.30 72.87 -93.44
N ALA A 279 67.08 73.43 -93.39
CA ALA A 279 66.63 74.44 -94.33
C ALA A 279 67.40 75.77 -94.19
N LEU A 280 67.68 76.19 -92.94
CA LEU A 280 68.51 77.37 -92.66
C LEU A 280 69.95 77.20 -93.18
N LEU A 281 70.54 76.02 -92.97
CA LEU A 281 71.87 75.69 -93.47
C LEU A 281 71.91 75.58 -95.00
N TYR A 282 70.87 75.01 -95.62
CA TYR A 282 70.75 74.90 -97.09
C TYR A 282 70.63 76.27 -97.76
N PHE A 283 69.79 77.17 -97.23
CA PHE A 283 69.66 78.53 -97.73
C PHE A 283 71.00 79.29 -97.67
N GLU A 284 71.77 79.08 -96.61
CA GLU A 284 73.07 79.72 -96.48
C GLU A 284 74.14 79.12 -97.38
N PHE A 285 74.16 77.80 -97.58
CA PHE A 285 75.09 77.12 -98.50
C PHE A 285 74.87 77.54 -99.97
N SER A 286 73.65 77.96 -100.33
CA SER A 286 73.36 78.50 -101.67
C SER A 286 73.92 79.90 -101.91
N ASN A 287 74.23 80.65 -100.84
CA ASN A 287 74.98 81.90 -100.90
C ASN A 287 76.49 81.62 -100.68
N THR A 288 77.36 82.52 -101.16
CA THR A 288 78.82 82.36 -101.06
C THR A 288 79.26 81.90 -99.67
N PHE A 289 79.96 80.76 -99.58
CA PHE A 289 80.30 80.10 -98.32
C PHE A 289 81.27 80.96 -97.47
N ASP A 290 80.86 81.31 -96.26
CA ASP A 290 81.62 82.13 -95.31
C ASP A 290 81.88 81.33 -94.02
N TYR A 291 83.15 81.10 -93.70
CA TYR A 291 83.60 80.34 -92.53
C TYR A 291 83.16 80.96 -91.20
N ILE A 292 83.08 82.30 -91.12
CA ILE A 292 82.71 82.99 -89.87
C ILE A 292 81.21 82.79 -89.59
N ARG A 293 80.38 82.87 -90.64
CA ARG A 293 78.94 82.64 -90.54
C ARG A 293 78.61 81.20 -90.16
N PHE A 294 79.32 80.23 -90.73
CA PHE A 294 79.18 78.83 -90.36
C PHE A 294 79.49 78.58 -88.88
N LEU A 295 80.61 79.13 -88.37
CA LEU A 295 81.02 78.94 -86.98
C LEU A 295 80.06 79.62 -85.99
N SER A 296 79.51 80.79 -86.33
CA SER A 296 78.51 81.49 -85.50
C SER A 296 77.18 80.73 -85.33
N ARG A 297 76.89 79.76 -86.19
CA ARG A 297 75.64 78.99 -86.18
C ARG A 297 75.78 77.59 -85.59
N LEU A 298 76.99 77.12 -85.26
CA LEU A 298 77.17 75.87 -84.50
C LEU A 298 76.35 75.80 -83.20
N PRO A 299 76.22 76.88 -82.40
CA PRO A 299 75.37 76.88 -81.20
C PRO A 299 73.89 76.58 -81.49
N LEU A 300 73.41 76.77 -82.72
CA LEU A 300 72.03 76.47 -83.13
C LEU A 300 71.73 74.95 -83.13
N SER A 301 72.78 74.11 -83.23
CA SER A 301 72.65 72.65 -83.16
C SER A 301 72.65 72.09 -81.72
N LEU A 302 73.04 72.90 -80.72
CA LEU A 302 73.11 72.45 -79.32
C LEU A 302 71.75 72.02 -78.73
N PRO A 303 70.63 72.71 -78.98
CA PRO A 303 69.32 72.27 -78.54
C PRO A 303 68.90 70.92 -79.15
N LEU A 304 69.32 70.63 -80.39
CA LEU A 304 69.03 69.35 -81.04
C LEU A 304 69.76 68.20 -80.33
N ILE A 305 71.06 68.37 -80.05
CA ILE A 305 71.86 67.37 -79.32
C ILE A 305 71.28 67.13 -77.92
N TRP A 306 70.88 68.19 -77.23
CA TRP A 306 70.24 68.09 -75.91
C TRP A 306 68.88 67.38 -75.95
N LEU A 307 68.04 67.66 -76.96
CA LEU A 307 66.75 66.99 -77.12
C LEU A 307 66.91 65.50 -77.47
N VAL A 308 67.86 65.13 -78.31
CA VAL A 308 68.16 63.72 -78.62
C VAL A 308 68.63 62.99 -77.36
N TRP A 309 69.52 63.61 -76.58
CA TRP A 309 70.01 63.06 -75.31
C TRP A 309 68.89 62.83 -74.29
N THR A 310 68.08 63.85 -74.03
CA THR A 310 66.96 63.76 -73.07
C THR A 310 65.89 62.76 -73.52
N ASN A 311 65.65 62.63 -74.83
CA ASN A 311 64.76 61.62 -75.38
C ASN A 311 65.31 60.20 -75.14
N ALA A 312 66.59 59.97 -75.42
CA ALA A 312 67.25 58.68 -75.18
C ALA A 312 67.22 58.29 -73.69
N GLN A 313 67.53 59.23 -72.80
CA GLN A 313 67.50 58.99 -71.35
C GLN A 313 66.09 58.64 -70.87
N ARG A 314 65.09 59.43 -71.27
CA ARG A 314 63.67 59.15 -70.97
C ARG A 314 63.24 57.78 -71.48
N ASN A 315 63.60 57.41 -72.71
CA ASN A 315 63.23 56.11 -73.27
C ASN A 315 63.83 54.96 -72.44
N ASN A 316 65.11 55.07 -72.05
CA ASN A 316 65.75 54.08 -71.19
C ASN A 316 65.06 53.94 -69.83
N HIS A 317 64.62 55.03 -69.20
CA HIS A 317 63.87 54.96 -67.94
C HIS A 317 62.51 54.29 -68.12
N LEU A 318 61.76 54.68 -69.14
CA LEU A 318 60.41 54.16 -69.38
C LEU A 318 60.40 52.68 -69.76
N VAL A 319 61.37 52.24 -70.57
CA VAL A 319 61.55 50.82 -70.90
C VAL A 319 61.89 50.01 -69.64
N ARG A 320 62.77 50.52 -68.75
CA ARG A 320 63.07 49.85 -67.48
C ARG A 320 61.85 49.70 -66.58
N VAL A 321 61.01 50.73 -66.49
CA VAL A 321 59.77 50.66 -65.70
C VAL A 321 58.80 49.63 -66.30
N GLN A 322 58.65 49.59 -67.63
CA GLN A 322 57.82 48.59 -68.30
C GLN A 322 58.34 47.17 -68.11
N GLU A 323 59.67 46.99 -68.17
CA GLU A 323 60.32 45.70 -67.97
C GLU A 323 60.21 45.22 -66.53
N GLU A 324 60.31 46.13 -65.56
CA GLU A 324 60.09 45.82 -64.15
C GLU A 324 58.67 45.31 -63.89
N TYR A 325 57.64 45.98 -64.42
CA TYR A 325 56.26 45.49 -64.30
C TYR A 325 56.04 44.16 -65.05
N ALA A 326 56.71 43.97 -66.18
CA ALA A 326 56.67 42.69 -66.90
C ALA A 326 57.31 41.56 -66.09
N TYR A 327 58.45 41.83 -65.46
CA TYR A 327 59.15 40.92 -64.58
C TYR A 327 58.30 40.57 -63.36
N LYS A 328 57.71 41.56 -62.68
CA LYS A 328 56.81 41.34 -61.54
C LYS A 328 55.59 40.49 -61.91
N ALA A 329 54.99 40.73 -63.07
CA ALA A 329 53.92 39.89 -63.60
C ALA A 329 54.38 38.44 -63.83
N ALA A 330 55.52 38.26 -64.49
CA ALA A 330 56.07 36.93 -64.79
C ALA A 330 56.43 36.16 -63.51
N VAL A 331 57.00 36.84 -62.50
CA VAL A 331 57.30 36.25 -61.18
C VAL A 331 56.01 35.86 -60.46
N ALA A 332 54.98 36.71 -60.48
CA ALA A 332 53.68 36.39 -59.88
C ALA A 332 52.98 35.20 -60.57
N THR A 333 53.10 35.05 -61.89
CA THR A 333 52.62 33.86 -62.60
C THR A 333 53.46 32.62 -62.32
N ALA A 334 54.79 32.74 -62.31
CA ALA A 334 55.69 31.62 -62.04
C ALA A 334 55.59 31.11 -60.60
N PHE A 335 55.21 32.00 -59.66
CA PHE A 335 55.01 31.65 -58.26
C PHE A 335 54.00 30.51 -58.08
N GLU A 336 52.94 30.44 -58.87
CA GLU A 336 52.00 29.31 -58.83
C GLU A 336 52.71 27.97 -59.04
N GLY A 337 53.56 27.88 -60.06
CA GLY A 337 54.31 26.66 -60.37
C GLY A 337 55.33 26.31 -59.29
N TYR A 338 55.96 27.31 -58.68
CA TYR A 338 56.87 27.09 -57.55
C TYR A 338 56.13 26.68 -56.29
N GLN A 339 55.01 27.33 -55.98
CA GLN A 339 54.16 27.00 -54.83
C GLN A 339 53.71 25.53 -54.91
N ARG A 340 53.21 25.08 -56.06
CA ARG A 340 52.80 23.68 -56.26
C ARG A 340 53.94 22.70 -55.98
N LYS A 341 55.16 22.96 -56.48
CA LYS A 341 56.33 22.10 -56.25
C LYS A 341 56.82 22.10 -54.80
N VAL A 342 56.73 23.25 -54.12
CA VAL A 342 57.11 23.37 -52.71
C VAL A 342 56.09 22.65 -51.83
N ASP A 343 54.81 22.80 -52.12
CA ASP A 343 53.74 22.09 -51.40
C ASP A 343 53.82 20.56 -51.64
N GLU A 344 54.25 20.09 -52.83
CA GLU A 344 54.56 18.67 -53.09
C GLU A 344 55.78 18.14 -52.30
N THR A 345 56.75 19.00 -51.98
CA THR A 345 57.99 18.59 -51.30
C THR A 345 57.90 18.70 -49.77
N GLU A 346 56.89 19.40 -49.24
CA GLU A 346 56.65 19.68 -47.81
C GLU A 346 57.83 20.30 -47.03
N ASP A 347 58.83 20.86 -47.73
CA ASP A 347 59.99 21.50 -47.11
C ASP A 347 59.64 22.91 -46.60
N ARG A 348 59.66 23.07 -45.26
CA ARG A 348 59.32 24.34 -44.60
C ARG A 348 60.32 25.45 -44.90
N ASP A 349 61.60 25.14 -45.06
CA ASP A 349 62.63 26.15 -45.32
C ASP A 349 62.48 26.69 -46.75
N LEU A 350 62.18 25.80 -47.69
CA LEU A 350 61.90 26.17 -49.07
C LEU A 350 60.62 27.02 -49.20
N LYS A 351 59.56 26.70 -48.45
CA LYS A 351 58.32 27.51 -48.40
C LYS A 351 58.56 28.91 -47.83
N LYS A 352 59.35 29.01 -46.77
CA LYS A 352 59.73 30.30 -46.16
C LYS A 352 60.55 31.15 -47.13
N LEU A 353 61.55 30.54 -47.78
CA LEU A 353 62.38 31.23 -48.79
C LEU A 353 61.54 31.72 -49.97
N LEU A 354 60.61 30.89 -50.46
CA LEU A 354 59.71 31.23 -51.55
C LEU A 354 58.81 32.44 -51.19
N LEU A 355 58.22 32.47 -49.99
CA LEU A 355 57.42 33.59 -49.51
C LEU A 355 58.25 34.87 -49.35
N GLU A 356 59.45 34.77 -48.77
CA GLU A 356 60.35 35.91 -48.58
C GLU A 356 60.77 36.53 -49.93
N LEU A 357 61.15 35.69 -50.90
CA LEU A 357 61.51 36.14 -52.25
C LEU A 357 60.33 36.80 -52.96
N SER A 358 59.10 36.29 -52.79
CA SER A 358 57.91 36.88 -53.39
C SER A 358 57.56 38.24 -52.79
N ILE A 359 57.60 38.36 -51.46
CA ILE A 359 57.37 39.64 -50.79
C ILE A 359 58.40 40.67 -51.27
N LYS A 360 59.68 40.29 -51.33
CA LYS A 360 60.75 41.16 -51.79
C LYS A 360 60.58 41.59 -53.24
N ASN A 361 60.35 40.65 -54.16
CA ASN A 361 60.28 40.94 -55.59
C ASN A 361 58.99 41.68 -55.99
N MET A 362 57.87 41.41 -55.32
CA MET A 362 56.59 42.05 -55.64
C MET A 362 56.40 43.37 -54.89
N GLY A 363 56.86 43.46 -53.64
CA GLY A 363 56.66 44.59 -52.72
C GLY A 363 57.63 45.75 -52.88
N ASP A 364 58.77 45.59 -53.57
CA ASP A 364 59.75 46.67 -53.77
C ASP A 364 59.16 47.83 -54.59
N ASP A 365 59.41 49.08 -54.16
CA ASP A 365 58.88 50.28 -54.80
C ASP A 365 59.55 50.55 -56.18
N PRO A 366 58.78 50.68 -57.28
CA PRO A 366 59.32 51.05 -58.59
C PRO A 366 60.03 52.42 -58.63
N VAL A 367 59.85 53.28 -57.63
CA VAL A 367 60.53 54.58 -57.52
C VAL A 367 62.06 54.43 -57.43
N ARG A 368 62.57 53.30 -56.93
CA ARG A 368 64.01 52.99 -56.88
C ARG A 368 64.70 53.05 -58.26
N LEU A 369 63.95 52.82 -59.35
CA LEU A 369 64.48 52.92 -60.72
C LEU A 369 64.83 54.37 -61.13
N PHE A 370 64.32 55.35 -60.40
CA PHE A 370 64.53 56.78 -60.64
C PHE A 370 65.63 57.39 -59.78
N ASP A 371 66.11 56.68 -58.75
CA ASP A 371 67.04 57.21 -57.73
C ASP A 371 68.53 57.19 -58.16
N LYS A 372 68.84 56.70 -59.36
CA LYS A 372 70.20 56.74 -59.92
C LYS A 372 70.46 58.10 -60.58
N ASN A 373 71.50 58.81 -60.12
CA ASN A 373 72.03 60.07 -60.68
C ASN A 373 71.71 60.24 -62.17
N VAL A 374 70.62 60.96 -62.46
CA VAL A 374 70.20 61.25 -63.82
C VAL A 374 71.16 62.30 -64.37
N LYS A 375 71.93 61.95 -65.41
CA LYS A 375 72.85 62.89 -66.05
C LYS A 375 72.03 63.97 -66.75
N ASN A 376 72.12 65.20 -66.26
CA ASN A 376 71.19 66.27 -66.62
C ASN A 376 71.56 66.96 -67.95
N SER A 377 72.81 66.79 -68.40
CA SER A 377 73.25 67.34 -69.68
C SER A 377 74.16 66.39 -70.48
N PRO A 378 74.16 66.49 -71.83
CA PRO A 378 75.14 65.81 -72.67
C PRO A 378 76.58 66.19 -72.30
N PHE A 379 76.79 67.45 -71.94
CA PHE A 379 78.10 67.98 -71.56
C PHE A 379 78.64 67.34 -70.28
N GLU A 380 77.80 67.11 -69.27
CA GLU A 380 78.18 66.43 -68.04
C GLU A 380 78.69 65.01 -68.33
N THR A 381 78.03 64.28 -69.24
CA THR A 381 78.49 62.93 -69.62
C THR A 381 79.80 62.96 -70.41
N VAL A 382 79.95 63.92 -71.32
CA VAL A 382 81.18 64.06 -72.12
C VAL A 382 82.33 64.52 -71.24
N LEU A 383 82.10 65.47 -70.34
CA LEU A 383 83.08 65.97 -69.38
C LEU A 383 83.52 64.87 -68.40
N GLU A 384 82.59 64.06 -67.90
CA GLU A 384 82.90 62.90 -67.04
C GLU A 384 83.67 61.79 -67.80
N LYS A 385 83.37 61.58 -69.09
CA LYS A 385 84.11 60.62 -69.93
C LYS A 385 85.51 61.11 -70.30
N LEU A 386 85.69 62.41 -70.55
CA LEU A 386 86.97 63.03 -70.92
C LEU A 386 87.84 63.34 -69.69
N CYS A 387 87.21 63.70 -68.58
CA CYS A 387 87.82 63.90 -67.28
C CYS A 387 87.13 62.95 -66.29
N PRO A 388 87.55 61.67 -66.21
CA PRO A 388 87.04 60.77 -65.20
C PRO A 388 87.56 61.25 -63.84
N ILE A 389 86.76 62.08 -63.16
CA ILE A 389 86.99 62.37 -61.76
C ILE A 389 86.75 61.04 -61.04
N LYS A 390 87.84 60.47 -60.52
CA LYS A 390 87.83 59.23 -59.73
C LYS A 390 87.14 59.54 -58.39
N ASN A 391 85.82 59.62 -58.39
CA ASN A 391 85.04 59.67 -57.16
C ASN A 391 85.03 58.27 -56.55
N LYS A 392 86.03 58.03 -55.70
CA LYS A 392 86.01 56.97 -54.70
C LYS A 392 85.18 57.50 -53.52
N LYS A 393 83.93 57.06 -53.43
CA LYS A 393 83.15 56.93 -52.20
C LYS A 393 82.51 55.54 -52.33
N GLU A 394 83.05 54.50 -51.69
CA GLU A 394 82.78 54.14 -50.29
C GLU A 394 81.31 54.39 -49.95
N ASP A 395 80.50 53.34 -50.13
CA ASP A 395 79.31 53.10 -49.35
C ASP A 395 79.34 51.62 -48.94
N ALA A 396 79.46 51.44 -47.63
CA ALA A 396 79.24 50.21 -46.89
C ALA A 396 77.73 49.97 -46.71
#